data_AF-A0AA90QXG0-F1
#
_entry.id   AF-A0AA90QXG0-F1
#
_cell.length_a   1.000
_cell.length_b   1.000
_cell.length_c   1.000
_cell.angle_alpha   90.00
_cell.angle_beta   90.00
_cell.angle_gamma   90.00
#
_symmetry.space_group_name_H-M   'P 1'
#
loop_
_entity.id
_entity.type
_entity.pdbx_description
1 polymer ?
#
loop_
_entity_poly.entity_id
_entity_poly.type
_entity_poly.pdbx_seq_one_letter_code
_entity_poly.pdbx_strand_id
1 'polypeptide(L)'
;MITKNGSKGTSPKLVKSKRGQSVGAHEVKRLWFLPLFLLVPGDALSLPFDWWPVFHVGAEKYSLILVPFAIGFQQQIQGMLPKAAIQLYGRRVIVLGSIIAILSIVGWWYPLLSIIVAAFAVIARESLALIQKLKDDSLPFYFSKKNNGLMILGIIPDSPASKMELKVGELVTKVNSVVTYNEKTFYEALQKNRAHCKLEVLDTNGEIRFVQRALYEGDHHELGILFVQDERKFDDEKIS
;
A
#
# COMPACT_ATOMS: atom_id res chain seq x y z
N MET A 1 6.18 8.03 -7.64
CA MET A 1 5.75 6.61 -7.70
C MET A 1 4.99 6.18 -6.44
N ILE A 2 5.58 6.34 -5.25
CA ILE A 2 4.99 5.90 -3.97
C ILE A 2 3.63 6.55 -3.69
N THR A 3 3.49 7.86 -3.85
CA THR A 3 2.24 8.59 -3.58
C THR A 3 1.06 8.16 -4.47
N LYS A 4 1.34 7.84 -5.74
CA LYS A 4 0.32 7.53 -6.76
C LYS A 4 -0.06 6.05 -6.80
N ASN A 5 0.94 5.16 -6.69
CA ASN A 5 0.75 3.72 -6.90
C ASN A 5 1.05 2.88 -5.66
N GLY A 6 1.69 3.45 -4.63
CA GLY A 6 2.06 2.70 -3.42
C GLY A 6 0.84 2.23 -2.62
N SER A 7 -0.26 2.99 -2.64
CA SER A 7 -1.48 2.68 -1.88
C SER A 7 -2.45 1.72 -2.56
N LYS A 8 -2.20 1.38 -3.83
CA LYS A 8 -3.00 0.37 -4.53
C LYS A 8 -2.61 -1.00 -3.95
N GLY A 9 -3.54 -1.96 -3.95
CA GLY A 9 -3.31 -3.36 -3.60
C GLY A 9 -2.44 -3.58 -2.36
N THR A 10 -2.86 -3.06 -1.22
CA THR A 10 -2.28 -3.45 0.08
C THR A 10 -2.88 -4.79 0.50
N SER A 11 -2.08 -5.66 1.10
CA SER A 11 -2.53 -6.99 1.50
C SER A 11 -3.01 -6.96 2.96
N PRO A 12 -4.28 -7.29 3.24
CA PRO A 12 -4.75 -7.43 4.61
C PRO A 12 -4.05 -8.60 5.30
N LYS A 13 -3.73 -8.45 6.58
CA LYS A 13 -3.16 -9.49 7.44
C LYS A 13 -3.73 -9.40 8.85
N LEU A 14 -3.85 -10.54 9.50
CA LEU A 14 -4.11 -10.61 10.94
C LEU A 14 -2.77 -10.75 11.67
N VAL A 15 -2.60 -9.94 12.70
CA VAL A 15 -1.43 -9.97 13.59
C VAL A 15 -1.90 -10.07 15.04
N LYS A 16 -1.11 -10.72 15.88
CA LYS A 16 -1.40 -10.80 17.32
C LYS A 16 -0.89 -9.53 18.00
N SER A 17 -1.79 -8.84 18.70
CA SER A 17 -1.40 -7.71 19.55
C SER A 17 -0.57 -8.18 20.75
N LYS A 18 0.11 -7.25 21.43
CA LYS A 18 0.83 -7.52 22.70
C LYS A 18 -0.06 -8.14 23.79
N ARG A 19 -1.38 -7.99 23.68
CA ARG A 19 -2.39 -8.53 24.60
C ARG A 19 -2.97 -9.87 24.12
N GLY A 20 -2.42 -10.47 23.07
CA GLY A 20 -2.88 -11.74 22.50
C GLY A 20 -4.14 -11.66 21.62
N GLN A 21 -4.77 -10.49 21.50
CA GLN A 21 -5.94 -10.30 20.63
C GLN A 21 -5.53 -10.26 19.16
N SER A 22 -6.28 -10.93 18.29
CA SER A 22 -6.16 -10.81 16.84
C SER A 22 -6.62 -9.43 16.38
N VAL A 23 -5.76 -8.73 15.65
CA VAL A 23 -5.99 -7.38 15.13
C VAL A 23 -5.56 -7.31 13.67
N GLY A 24 -6.22 -6.47 12.90
CA GLY A 24 -5.89 -6.27 11.50
C GLY A 24 -4.69 -5.35 11.31
N ALA A 25 -3.90 -5.66 10.28
CA ALA A 25 -2.86 -4.80 9.73
C ALA A 25 -2.86 -4.94 8.21
N HIS A 26 -2.19 -4.03 7.52
CA HIS A 26 -1.92 -4.16 6.09
C HIS A 26 -0.43 -4.23 5.84
N GLU A 27 -0.03 -5.15 4.97
CA GLU A 27 1.30 -5.16 4.42
C GLU A 27 1.30 -4.57 3.01
N VAL A 28 2.32 -3.77 2.72
CA VAL A 28 2.55 -3.20 1.42
C VAL A 28 3.90 -3.68 0.92
N LYS A 29 3.91 -4.33 -0.24
CA LYS A 29 5.13 -4.72 -0.96
C LYS A 29 5.04 -4.20 -2.37
N ARG A 30 5.96 -3.31 -2.76
CA ARG A 30 5.99 -2.77 -4.11
C ARG A 30 7.42 -2.79 -4.63
N LEU A 31 7.53 -3.11 -5.91
CA LEU A 31 8.77 -3.09 -6.67
C LEU A 31 8.51 -2.23 -7.91
N TRP A 32 9.47 -1.36 -8.23
CA TRP A 32 9.48 -0.58 -9.47
C TRP A 32 10.83 -0.75 -10.15
N PHE A 33 10.80 -0.84 -11.46
CA PHE A 33 11.99 -0.72 -12.29
C PHE A 33 12.30 0.77 -12.50
N LEU A 34 13.49 1.17 -12.09
CA LEU A 34 14.05 2.48 -12.35
C LEU A 34 15.09 2.35 -13.47
N PRO A 35 14.81 2.86 -14.68
CA PRO A 35 15.81 2.91 -15.74
C PRO A 35 16.85 3.97 -15.38
N LEU A 36 18.08 3.56 -15.04
CA LEU A 36 19.20 4.47 -14.87
C LEU A 36 19.99 4.55 -16.17
N PHE A 37 20.21 5.76 -16.65
CA PHE A 37 21.05 6.02 -17.82
C PHE A 37 22.40 6.53 -17.35
N LEU A 38 23.47 5.78 -17.66
CA LEU A 38 24.85 6.16 -17.35
C LEU A 38 25.58 6.53 -18.63
N LEU A 39 26.43 7.56 -18.56
CA LEU A 39 27.34 7.91 -19.64
C LEU A 39 28.64 7.13 -19.46
N VAL A 40 29.05 6.42 -20.51
CA VAL A 40 30.30 5.66 -20.55
C VAL A 40 31.11 6.13 -21.75
N PRO A 41 32.45 6.29 -21.64
CA PRO A 41 33.29 6.61 -22.78
C PRO A 41 33.07 5.62 -23.93
N GLY A 42 32.91 6.14 -25.15
CA GLY A 42 32.43 5.39 -26.32
C GLY A 42 33.31 4.21 -26.73
N ASP A 43 34.59 4.24 -26.39
CA ASP A 43 35.55 3.17 -26.70
C ASP A 43 35.57 2.05 -25.63
N ALA A 44 34.89 2.24 -24.49
CA ALA A 44 34.91 1.29 -23.37
C ALA A 44 33.91 0.13 -23.51
N LEU A 45 32.93 0.23 -24.42
CA LEU A 45 31.88 -0.78 -24.63
C LEU A 45 31.72 -1.07 -26.12
N SER A 46 32.07 -2.28 -26.55
CA SER A 46 31.71 -2.80 -27.88
C SER A 46 30.26 -3.31 -27.86
N LEU A 47 29.31 -2.42 -28.15
CA LEU A 47 27.91 -2.80 -28.31
C LEU A 47 27.73 -3.47 -29.69
N PRO A 48 26.96 -4.57 -29.79
CA PRO A 48 26.72 -5.26 -31.07
C PRO A 48 25.69 -4.55 -31.96
N PHE A 49 25.34 -3.30 -31.64
CA PHE A 49 24.25 -2.56 -32.27
C PHE A 49 24.77 -1.21 -32.81
N ASP A 50 24.77 -1.05 -34.13
CA ASP A 50 25.27 0.18 -34.79
C ASP A 50 24.32 1.39 -34.64
N TRP A 51 23.06 1.16 -34.25
CA TRP A 51 22.04 2.21 -34.09
C TRP A 51 22.05 2.90 -32.72
N TRP A 52 22.94 2.47 -31.81
CA TRP A 52 22.94 2.95 -30.44
C TRP A 52 23.39 4.43 -30.33
N PRO A 53 22.72 5.28 -29.54
CA PRO A 53 23.02 6.71 -29.50
C PRO A 53 24.40 6.98 -28.88
N VAL A 54 25.27 7.64 -29.65
CA VAL A 54 26.58 8.15 -29.25
C VAL A 54 26.57 9.67 -29.31
N PHE A 55 27.08 10.30 -28.25
CA PHE A 55 27.16 11.75 -28.10
C PHE A 55 28.62 12.19 -28.12
N HIS A 56 28.85 13.40 -28.65
CA HIS A 56 30.17 14.03 -28.64
C HIS A 56 30.15 15.20 -27.66
N VAL A 57 31.08 15.18 -26.69
CA VAL A 57 31.29 16.31 -25.76
C VAL A 57 32.75 16.74 -25.90
N GLY A 58 33.00 17.81 -26.66
CA GLY A 58 34.35 18.21 -27.05
C GLY A 58 34.99 17.19 -27.99
N ALA A 59 36.18 16.71 -27.64
CA ALA A 59 36.91 15.69 -28.41
C ALA A 59 36.55 14.25 -28.00
N GLU A 60 35.79 14.06 -26.92
CA GLU A 60 35.48 12.75 -26.37
C GLU A 60 34.10 12.24 -26.83
N LYS A 61 34.02 10.93 -27.05
CA LYS A 61 32.78 10.22 -27.39
C LYS A 61 32.20 9.58 -26.14
N TYR A 62 30.89 9.69 -25.97
CA TYR A 62 30.15 9.09 -24.87
C TYR A 62 28.97 8.27 -25.40
N SER A 63 28.81 7.06 -24.89
CA SER A 63 27.66 6.20 -25.14
C SER A 63 26.77 6.17 -23.89
N LEU A 64 25.46 6.12 -24.08
CA LEU A 64 24.53 5.89 -22.97
C LEU A 64 24.45 4.38 -22.67
N ILE A 65 24.39 3.97 -21.42
CA ILE A 65 24.00 2.59 -21.07
C ILE A 65 22.77 2.63 -20.19
N LEU A 66 21.78 1.81 -20.54
CA LEU A 66 20.59 1.60 -19.72
C LEU A 66 20.87 0.50 -18.71
N VAL A 67 20.88 0.85 -17.43
CA VAL A 67 20.97 -0.09 -16.32
C VAL A 67 19.62 -0.12 -15.60
N PRO A 68 18.83 -1.19 -15.73
CA PRO A 68 17.55 -1.30 -15.03
C PRO A 68 17.80 -1.67 -13.55
N PHE A 69 17.54 -0.73 -12.64
CA PHE A 69 17.59 -0.99 -11.20
C PHE A 69 16.21 -1.33 -10.65
N ALA A 70 16.11 -2.41 -9.88
CA ALA A 70 14.89 -2.73 -9.15
C ALA A 70 14.92 -2.02 -7.79
N ILE A 71 13.94 -1.14 -7.53
CA ILE A 71 13.79 -0.45 -6.25
C ILE A 71 12.43 -0.82 -5.66
N GLY A 72 12.45 -1.26 -4.41
CA GLY A 72 11.24 -1.65 -3.70
C GLY A 72 11.03 -0.90 -2.40
N PHE A 73 9.81 -1.00 -1.89
CA PHE A 73 9.53 -0.73 -0.48
C PHE A 73 8.63 -1.83 0.08
N GLN A 74 8.92 -2.22 1.32
CA GLN A 74 8.10 -3.12 2.11
C GLN A 74 7.80 -2.44 3.44
N GLN A 75 6.51 -2.37 3.79
CA GLN A 75 6.10 -1.79 5.07
C GLN A 75 4.80 -2.43 5.56
N GLN A 76 4.73 -2.70 6.86
CA GLN A 76 3.50 -3.03 7.56
C GLN A 76 2.90 -1.75 8.15
N ILE A 77 1.59 -1.59 8.02
CA ILE A 77 0.81 -0.46 8.50
C ILE A 77 -0.30 -1.00 9.39
N GLN A 78 -0.31 -0.57 10.64
CA GLN A 78 -1.25 -1.02 11.67
C GLN A 78 -1.94 0.15 12.37
N GLY A 79 -1.27 1.30 12.49
CA GLY A 79 -1.73 2.44 13.28
C GLY A 79 -2.68 3.40 12.55
N MET A 80 -2.79 3.28 11.22
CA MET A 80 -3.52 4.21 10.36
C MET A 80 -4.16 3.49 9.18
N LEU A 81 -5.05 4.19 8.47
CA LEU A 81 -5.52 3.76 7.16
C LEU A 81 -4.33 3.63 6.18
N PRO A 82 -4.17 2.50 5.46
CA PRO A 82 -3.04 2.25 4.58
C PRO A 82 -2.83 3.35 3.55
N LYS A 83 -3.91 3.85 2.95
CA LYS A 83 -3.88 4.93 1.96
C LYS A 83 -3.27 6.21 2.53
N ALA A 84 -3.67 6.61 3.74
CA ALA A 84 -3.19 7.82 4.38
C ALA A 84 -1.70 7.69 4.78
N ALA A 85 -1.32 6.56 5.36
CA ALA A 85 0.07 6.28 5.77
C ALA A 85 1.04 6.31 4.58
N ILE A 86 0.68 5.69 3.45
CA ILE A 86 1.54 5.62 2.26
C ILE A 86 1.66 6.98 1.57
N GLN A 87 0.58 7.77 1.52
CA GLN A 87 0.63 9.12 0.97
C GLN A 87 1.51 10.05 1.80
N LEU A 88 1.40 9.99 3.13
CA LEU A 88 2.24 10.76 4.04
C LEU A 88 3.71 10.37 3.89
N TYR A 89 4.01 9.07 3.84
CA TYR A 89 5.37 8.57 3.61
C TYR A 89 5.91 9.06 2.28
N GLY A 90 5.16 8.87 1.18
CA GLY A 90 5.57 9.32 -0.16
C GLY A 90 5.86 10.83 -0.23
N ARG A 91 5.09 11.68 0.47
CA ARG A 91 5.34 13.12 0.55
C ARG A 91 6.67 13.43 1.27
N ARG A 92 6.99 12.73 2.36
CA ARG A 92 8.28 12.89 3.05
C ARG A 92 9.46 12.45 2.19
N VAL A 93 9.30 11.38 1.40
CA VAL A 93 10.34 10.94 0.45
C VAL A 93 10.59 12.01 -0.63
N ILE A 94 9.54 12.65 -1.15
CA ILE A 94 9.68 13.73 -2.15
C ILE A 94 10.42 14.93 -1.55
N VAL A 95 10.08 15.34 -0.33
CA VAL A 95 10.75 16.45 0.36
C VAL A 95 12.23 16.12 0.58
N LEU A 96 12.53 14.93 1.10
CA LEU A 96 13.91 14.48 1.31
C LEU A 96 14.70 14.46 -0.01
N GLY A 97 14.13 13.89 -1.07
CA GLY A 97 14.76 13.85 -2.40
C GLY A 97 15.01 15.25 -2.97
N SER A 98 14.09 16.19 -2.75
CA SER A 98 14.26 17.59 -3.18
C SER A 98 15.41 18.28 -2.44
N ILE A 99 15.52 18.06 -1.12
CA ILE A 99 16.63 18.59 -0.31
C ILE A 99 17.97 18.02 -0.78
N ILE A 100 18.04 16.70 -0.98
CA ILE A 100 19.26 16.03 -1.47
C ILE A 100 19.65 16.57 -2.86
N ALA A 101 18.70 16.73 -3.78
CA ALA A 101 18.97 17.25 -5.11
C ALA A 101 19.56 18.68 -5.07
N ILE A 102 19.01 19.55 -4.22
CA ILE A 102 19.54 20.91 -4.02
C ILE A 102 20.97 20.83 -3.46
N LEU A 103 21.22 20.01 -2.45
CA LEU A 103 22.56 19.82 -1.87
C LEU A 103 23.56 19.27 -2.90
N SER A 104 23.13 18.36 -3.78
CA SER A 104 23.98 17.83 -4.86
C SER A 104 24.39 18.88 -5.87
N ILE A 105 23.50 19.82 -6.23
CA ILE A 105 23.84 20.93 -7.13
C ILE A 105 24.92 21.82 -6.48
N VAL A 106 24.77 22.13 -5.18
CA VAL A 106 25.79 22.90 -4.44
C VAL A 106 27.10 22.13 -4.31
N GLY A 107 27.04 20.81 -4.20
CA GLY A 107 28.19 19.90 -4.15
C GLY A 107 29.05 19.92 -5.42
N TRP A 108 28.56 20.46 -6.54
CA TRP A 108 29.32 20.58 -7.78
C TRP A 108 30.62 21.38 -7.60
N TRP A 109 30.61 22.42 -6.77
CA TRP A 109 31.79 23.26 -6.54
C TRP A 109 32.80 22.65 -5.56
N TYR A 110 32.41 21.61 -4.80
CA TYR A 110 33.23 21.02 -3.74
C TYR A 110 33.17 19.48 -3.78
N PRO A 111 34.14 18.80 -4.43
CA PRO A 111 34.13 17.35 -4.59
C PRO A 111 34.00 16.56 -3.29
N LEU A 112 34.65 17.00 -2.19
CA LEU A 112 34.51 16.36 -0.87
C LEU A 112 33.07 16.45 -0.34
N LEU A 113 32.38 17.55 -0.61
CA LEU A 113 31.00 17.78 -0.16
C LEU A 113 30.04 16.80 -0.85
N SER A 114 30.30 16.46 -2.11
CA SER A 114 29.49 15.49 -2.86
C SER A 114 29.48 14.09 -2.23
N ILE A 115 30.62 13.63 -1.69
CA ILE A 115 30.72 12.34 -0.98
C ILE A 115 29.87 12.38 0.30
N ILE A 116 29.96 13.47 1.06
CA ILE A 116 29.18 13.65 2.30
C ILE A 116 27.68 13.69 2.00
N VAL A 117 27.26 14.40 0.95
CA VAL A 117 25.85 14.48 0.52
C VAL A 117 25.35 13.10 0.09
N ALA A 118 26.16 12.32 -0.63
CA ALA A 118 25.79 10.96 -1.03
C ALA A 118 25.62 10.03 0.19
N ALA A 119 26.56 10.07 1.13
CA ALA A 119 26.45 9.29 2.38
C ALA A 119 25.22 9.70 3.19
N PHE A 120 24.99 11.01 3.33
CA PHE A 120 23.82 11.55 4.00
C PHE A 120 22.51 11.12 3.32
N ALA A 121 22.46 11.11 1.99
CA ALA A 121 21.28 10.69 1.23
C ALA A 121 20.86 9.25 1.58
N VAL A 122 21.83 8.33 1.65
CA VAL A 122 21.58 6.93 2.02
C VAL A 122 21.09 6.83 3.47
N ILE A 123 21.79 7.46 4.41
CA ILE A 123 21.44 7.42 5.83
C ILE A 123 20.07 8.05 6.09
N ALA A 124 19.79 9.20 5.47
CA ALA A 124 18.51 9.89 5.60
C ALA A 124 17.35 9.07 5.01
N ARG A 125 17.59 8.36 3.90
CA ARG A 125 16.57 7.50 3.26
C ARG A 125 16.16 6.34 4.17
N GLU A 126 17.15 5.66 4.75
CA GLU A 126 16.93 4.50 5.63
C GLU A 126 16.35 4.93 6.98
N SER A 127 16.90 5.98 7.60
CA SER A 127 16.36 6.51 8.86
C SER A 127 14.91 6.96 8.73
N LEU A 128 14.51 7.57 7.61
CA LEU A 128 13.12 7.95 7.36
C LEU A 128 12.17 6.73 7.36
N ALA A 129 12.60 5.61 6.79
CA ALA A 129 11.82 4.37 6.79
C ALA A 129 11.69 3.80 8.21
N LEU A 130 12.80 3.75 8.95
CA LEU A 130 12.84 3.28 10.34
C LEU A 130 11.95 4.13 11.27
N ILE A 131 12.09 5.45 11.22
CA ILE A 131 11.31 6.39 12.03
C ILE A 131 9.81 6.24 11.73
N GLN A 132 9.44 6.08 10.45
CA GLN A 132 8.05 5.88 10.07
C GLN A 132 7.49 4.56 10.63
N LYS A 133 8.27 3.48 10.59
CA LYS A 133 7.88 2.19 11.16
C LYS A 133 7.69 2.29 12.67
N LEU A 134 8.67 2.86 13.39
CA LEU A 134 8.58 3.04 14.84
C LEU A 134 7.39 3.91 15.25
N LYS A 135 7.10 4.96 14.48
CA LYS A 135 5.94 5.82 14.73
C LYS A 135 4.63 5.04 14.54
N ASP A 136 4.49 4.25 13.48
CA ASP A 136 3.29 3.45 13.26
C ASP A 136 3.12 2.34 14.31
N ASP A 137 4.23 1.72 14.73
CA ASP A 137 4.27 0.70 15.78
C ASP A 137 3.84 1.23 17.16
N SER A 138 4.03 2.54 17.38
CA SER A 138 3.63 3.22 18.63
C SER A 138 2.13 3.57 18.69
N LEU A 139 1.43 3.55 17.56
CA LEU A 139 0.01 3.88 17.49
C LEU A 139 -0.88 2.67 17.83
N PRO A 140 -2.08 2.90 18.38
CA PRO A 140 -3.05 1.83 18.57
C PRO A 140 -3.47 1.24 17.22
N PHE A 141 -3.77 -0.06 17.19
CA PHE A 141 -4.26 -0.74 15.99
C PHE A 141 -5.55 -0.10 15.48
N TYR A 142 -5.49 0.44 14.26
CA TYR A 142 -6.63 1.04 13.58
C TYR A 142 -7.73 -0.01 13.35
N PHE A 143 -7.34 -1.17 12.81
CA PHE A 143 -8.22 -2.32 12.55
C PHE A 143 -8.36 -3.21 13.78
N SER A 144 -8.77 -2.62 14.90
CA SER A 144 -9.12 -3.35 16.12
C SER A 144 -10.57 -3.81 16.08
N LYS A 145 -10.88 -4.91 16.79
CA LYS A 145 -12.25 -5.35 17.01
C LYS A 145 -13.06 -4.25 17.69
N LYS A 146 -14.27 -3.98 17.18
CA LYS A 146 -15.23 -3.05 17.77
C LYS A 146 -16.45 -3.81 18.27
N ASN A 147 -17.12 -3.29 19.29
CA ASN A 147 -18.30 -3.93 19.89
C ASN A 147 -19.60 -3.56 19.16
N ASN A 148 -19.58 -2.53 18.33
CA ASN A 148 -20.76 -1.96 17.66
C ASN A 148 -20.80 -2.26 16.15
N GLY A 149 -20.02 -3.23 15.68
CA GLY A 149 -20.03 -3.65 14.28
C GLY A 149 -18.82 -4.48 13.86
N LEU A 150 -18.76 -4.79 12.57
CA LEU A 150 -17.71 -5.55 11.92
C LEU A 150 -16.76 -4.64 11.15
N MET A 151 -15.49 -4.63 11.55
CA MET A 151 -14.44 -3.84 10.91
C MET A 151 -14.01 -4.49 9.59
N ILE A 152 -14.14 -3.75 8.49
CA ILE A 152 -13.69 -4.18 7.16
C ILE A 152 -12.17 -4.05 7.09
N LEU A 153 -11.48 -5.18 7.06
CA LEU A 153 -10.03 -5.27 6.89
C LEU A 153 -9.64 -5.31 5.41
N GLY A 154 -10.45 -5.93 4.56
CA GLY A 154 -10.14 -6.08 3.14
C GLY A 154 -11.39 -6.26 2.31
N ILE A 155 -11.26 -5.97 1.01
CA ILE A 155 -12.32 -6.18 0.03
C ILE A 155 -11.69 -6.90 -1.16
N ILE A 156 -12.29 -8.01 -1.55
CA ILE A 156 -11.84 -8.80 -2.70
C ILE A 156 -12.13 -7.98 -3.97
N PRO A 157 -11.15 -7.79 -4.88
CA PRO A 157 -11.37 -7.13 -6.16
C PRO A 157 -12.51 -7.79 -6.95
N ASP A 158 -13.28 -6.97 -7.69
CA ASP A 158 -14.39 -7.42 -8.55
C ASP A 158 -15.54 -8.17 -7.84
N SER A 159 -15.51 -8.23 -6.51
CA SER A 159 -16.55 -8.81 -5.67
C SER A 159 -17.82 -7.93 -5.56
N PRO A 160 -18.94 -8.47 -5.06
CA PRO A 160 -20.12 -7.69 -4.69
C PRO A 160 -19.82 -6.46 -3.83
N ALA A 161 -18.98 -6.60 -2.81
CA ALA A 161 -18.56 -5.53 -1.91
C ALA A 161 -17.78 -4.43 -2.62
N SER A 162 -16.93 -4.81 -3.60
CA SER A 162 -16.22 -3.86 -4.45
C SER A 162 -17.20 -3.05 -5.31
N LYS A 163 -18.20 -3.69 -5.90
CA LYS A 163 -19.25 -3.03 -6.71
C LYS A 163 -20.17 -2.13 -5.89
N MET A 164 -20.33 -2.44 -4.61
CA MET A 164 -21.03 -1.62 -3.61
C MET A 164 -20.19 -0.44 -3.10
N GLU A 165 -18.95 -0.28 -3.58
CA GLU A 165 -18.01 0.75 -3.14
C GLU A 165 -17.81 0.78 -1.62
N LEU A 166 -17.83 -0.40 -0.98
CA LEU A 166 -17.36 -0.54 0.39
C LEU A 166 -15.88 -0.19 0.44
N LYS A 167 -15.40 0.30 1.60
CA LYS A 167 -14.01 0.71 1.78
C LYS A 167 -13.39 0.04 2.99
N VAL A 168 -12.09 -0.25 2.87
CA VAL A 168 -11.26 -0.72 3.99
C VAL A 168 -11.27 0.33 5.09
N GLY A 169 -11.53 -0.13 6.32
CA GLY A 169 -11.63 0.72 7.51
C GLY A 169 -13.06 1.20 7.84
N GLU A 170 -14.04 0.92 6.97
CA GLU A 170 -15.45 1.11 7.32
C GLU A 170 -15.92 0.03 8.32
N LEU A 171 -16.94 0.37 9.11
CA LEU A 171 -17.54 -0.53 10.09
C LEU A 171 -18.97 -0.89 9.69
N VAL A 172 -19.24 -2.16 9.42
CA VAL A 172 -20.61 -2.62 9.16
C VAL A 172 -21.37 -2.74 10.48
N THR A 173 -22.46 -1.98 10.64
CA THR A 173 -23.28 -1.99 11.86
C THR A 173 -24.55 -2.82 11.68
N LYS A 174 -25.18 -2.75 10.50
CA LYS A 174 -26.43 -3.50 10.20
C LYS A 174 -26.44 -4.08 8.79
N VAL A 175 -27.16 -5.21 8.66
CA VAL A 175 -27.48 -5.88 7.40
C VAL A 175 -28.99 -6.13 7.39
N ASN A 176 -29.69 -5.65 6.36
CA ASN A 176 -31.14 -5.85 6.22
C ASN A 176 -31.92 -5.47 7.50
N SER A 177 -31.55 -4.35 8.11
CA SER A 177 -32.10 -3.84 9.39
C SER A 177 -31.80 -4.68 10.64
N VAL A 178 -30.99 -5.72 10.53
CA VAL A 178 -30.50 -6.53 11.66
C VAL A 178 -29.10 -6.07 12.07
N VAL A 179 -28.89 -5.83 13.36
CA VAL A 179 -27.58 -5.45 13.89
C VAL A 179 -26.63 -6.65 13.88
N THR A 180 -25.39 -6.44 13.44
CA THR A 180 -24.40 -7.52 13.26
C THR A 180 -23.13 -7.25 14.04
N TYR A 181 -22.73 -8.19 14.90
CA TYR A 181 -21.58 -8.05 15.80
C TYR A 181 -20.44 -9.02 15.46
N ASN A 182 -20.74 -10.06 14.69
CA ASN A 182 -19.82 -11.09 14.26
C ASN A 182 -20.17 -11.55 12.84
N GLU A 183 -19.21 -12.16 12.17
CA GLU A 183 -19.33 -12.58 10.76
C GLU A 183 -20.47 -13.59 10.54
N LYS A 184 -20.70 -14.48 11.50
CA LYS A 184 -21.81 -15.44 11.44
C LYS A 184 -23.17 -14.72 11.36
N THR A 185 -23.43 -13.77 12.27
CA THR A 185 -24.67 -12.98 12.29
C THR A 185 -24.82 -12.13 11.02
N PHE A 186 -23.70 -11.68 10.44
CA PHE A 186 -23.69 -10.94 9.18
C PHE A 186 -24.20 -11.79 8.02
N TYR A 187 -23.66 -13.00 7.83
CA TYR A 187 -24.10 -13.88 6.76
C TYR A 187 -25.51 -14.46 7.00
N GLU A 188 -25.88 -14.74 8.25
CA GLU A 188 -27.24 -15.14 8.60
C GLU A 188 -28.26 -14.04 8.25
N ALA A 189 -27.95 -12.77 8.55
CA ALA A 189 -28.81 -11.64 8.21
C ALA A 189 -28.86 -11.35 6.70
N LEU A 190 -27.76 -11.62 5.99
CA LEU A 190 -27.70 -11.52 4.53
C LEU A 190 -28.63 -12.55 3.86
N GLN A 191 -28.64 -13.79 4.35
CA GLN A 191 -29.47 -14.88 3.80
C GLN A 191 -30.97 -14.69 3.99
N LYS A 192 -31.41 -13.87 4.96
CA LYS A 192 -32.84 -13.58 5.20
C LYS A 192 -33.51 -12.85 4.04
N ASN A 193 -32.77 -12.06 3.27
CA ASN A 193 -33.31 -11.33 2.12
C ASN A 193 -32.44 -11.59 0.89
N ARG A 194 -32.91 -12.51 0.03
CA ARG A 194 -32.19 -12.95 -1.17
C ARG A 194 -32.29 -11.99 -2.36
N ALA A 195 -33.21 -11.03 -2.32
CA ALA A 195 -33.44 -10.11 -3.44
C ALA A 195 -32.63 -8.81 -3.30
N HIS A 196 -32.47 -8.30 -2.08
CA HIS A 196 -31.76 -7.05 -1.83
C HIS A 196 -30.88 -7.14 -0.58
N CYS A 197 -29.62 -6.76 -0.74
CA CYS A 197 -28.70 -6.52 0.36
C CYS A 197 -28.69 -5.03 0.67
N LYS A 198 -29.11 -4.65 1.88
CA LYS A 198 -28.96 -3.29 2.41
C LYS A 198 -28.02 -3.32 3.61
N LEU A 199 -26.94 -2.57 3.53
CA LEU A 199 -25.94 -2.41 4.58
C LEU A 199 -26.00 -1.00 5.17
N GLU A 200 -25.90 -0.93 6.49
CA GLU A 200 -25.59 0.30 7.22
C GLU A 200 -24.11 0.20 7.64
N VAL A 201 -23.30 1.15 7.18
CA VAL A 201 -21.88 1.19 7.49
C VAL A 201 -21.51 2.55 8.08
N LEU A 202 -20.60 2.58 9.04
CA LEU A 202 -19.92 3.80 9.44
C LEU A 202 -18.69 3.97 8.56
N ASP A 203 -18.55 5.15 7.99
CA ASP A 203 -17.37 5.50 7.21
C ASP A 203 -16.13 5.68 8.12
N THR A 204 -14.99 6.03 7.53
CA THR A 204 -13.75 6.25 8.29
C THR A 204 -13.77 7.49 9.19
N ASN A 205 -14.76 8.37 9.03
CA ASN A 205 -15.01 9.55 9.85
C ASN A 205 -16.07 9.30 10.95
N GLY A 206 -16.74 8.14 10.90
CA GLY A 206 -17.83 7.78 11.82
C GLY A 206 -19.22 8.20 11.34
N GLU A 207 -19.37 8.64 10.09
CA GLU A 207 -20.64 9.02 9.50
C GLU A 207 -21.38 7.79 8.96
N ILE A 208 -22.71 7.77 9.13
CA ILE A 208 -23.54 6.67 8.64
C ILE A 208 -23.72 6.77 7.13
N ARG A 209 -23.38 5.69 6.43
CA ARG A 209 -23.60 5.49 5.00
C ARG A 209 -24.46 4.26 4.78
N PHE A 210 -25.47 4.39 3.92
CA PHE A 210 -26.28 3.25 3.48
C PHE A 210 -25.80 2.78 2.12
N VAL A 211 -25.62 1.47 1.98
CA VAL A 211 -25.14 0.86 0.74
C VAL A 211 -26.09 -0.27 0.38
N GLN A 212 -26.57 -0.30 -0.86
CA GLN A 212 -27.55 -1.28 -1.30
C GLN A 212 -27.20 -1.88 -2.66
N ARG A 213 -27.49 -3.17 -2.82
CA ARG A 213 -27.35 -3.88 -4.10
C ARG A 213 -28.41 -4.97 -4.20
N ALA A 214 -28.96 -5.16 -5.40
CA ALA A 214 -29.78 -6.33 -5.71
C ALA A 214 -28.88 -7.58 -5.79
N LEU A 215 -29.25 -8.63 -5.07
CA LEU A 215 -28.58 -9.93 -5.14
C LEU A 215 -29.25 -10.74 -6.25
N TYR A 216 -28.46 -11.31 -7.16
CA TYR A 216 -28.96 -12.13 -8.28
C TYR A 216 -28.76 -13.62 -7.99
N GLU A 217 -29.70 -14.47 -8.43
CA GLU A 217 -29.56 -15.93 -8.36
C GLU A 217 -28.37 -16.37 -9.24
N GLY A 218 -27.22 -16.65 -8.60
CA GLY A 218 -25.96 -16.99 -9.26
C GLY A 218 -24.74 -16.24 -8.69
N ASP A 219 -24.96 -15.12 -7.97
CA ASP A 219 -23.89 -14.48 -7.20
C ASP A 219 -23.47 -15.44 -6.06
N HIS A 220 -22.17 -15.66 -5.90
CA HIS A 220 -21.64 -16.38 -4.73
C HIS A 220 -22.17 -15.71 -3.45
N HIS A 221 -22.58 -16.51 -2.47
CA HIS A 221 -23.19 -16.02 -1.22
C HIS A 221 -22.27 -15.10 -0.38
N GLU A 222 -21.00 -15.00 -0.75
CA GLU A 222 -20.01 -14.17 -0.08
C GLU A 222 -19.91 -12.82 -0.78
N LEU A 223 -20.10 -11.73 -0.03
CA LEU A 223 -19.97 -10.39 -0.58
C LEU A 223 -18.51 -10.04 -0.93
N GLY A 224 -17.53 -10.86 -0.53
CA GLY A 224 -16.10 -10.61 -0.72
C GLY A 224 -15.54 -9.58 0.26
N ILE A 225 -16.05 -9.56 1.49
CA ILE A 225 -15.57 -8.72 2.59
C ILE A 225 -14.68 -9.56 3.49
N LEU A 226 -13.49 -9.05 3.82
CA LEU A 226 -12.58 -9.64 4.78
C LEU A 226 -12.68 -8.86 6.09
N PHE A 227 -13.06 -9.53 7.18
CA PHE A 227 -13.20 -8.92 8.50
C PHE A 227 -11.98 -9.20 9.39
N VAL A 228 -11.82 -8.41 10.44
CA VAL A 228 -10.78 -8.64 11.48
C VAL A 228 -11.02 -9.94 12.29
N GLN A 229 -12.19 -10.58 12.17
CA GLN A 229 -12.63 -11.65 13.08
C GLN A 229 -12.42 -13.09 12.59
N ASP A 230 -11.81 -13.36 11.44
CA ASP A 230 -11.71 -14.74 10.93
C ASP A 230 -10.29 -15.31 10.90
N GLU A 231 -10.01 -16.24 11.82
CA GLU A 231 -8.79 -17.06 11.81
C GLU A 231 -8.91 -18.24 10.80
N ARG A 232 -10.04 -18.45 10.11
CA ARG A 232 -10.29 -19.74 9.41
C ARG A 232 -10.04 -19.80 7.91
N LYS A 233 -9.87 -18.69 7.18
CA LYS A 233 -9.83 -18.72 5.70
C LYS A 233 -8.50 -18.40 5.02
N PHE A 234 -7.48 -17.94 5.74
CA PHE A 234 -6.22 -17.50 5.11
C PHE A 234 -5.20 -18.61 4.81
N ASP A 235 -5.43 -19.84 5.27
CA ASP A 235 -4.50 -20.96 5.05
C ASP A 235 -4.79 -21.77 3.78
N ASP A 236 -6.02 -21.70 3.21
CA ASP A 236 -6.39 -22.52 2.05
C ASP A 236 -5.92 -21.93 0.69
N GLU A 237 -5.63 -20.63 0.59
CA GLU A 237 -5.12 -20.02 -0.66
C GLU A 237 -3.60 -20.16 -0.88
N LYS A 238 -2.87 -20.80 0.04
CA LYS A 238 -1.45 -21.12 -0.15
C LYS A 238 -1.19 -22.55 -0.65
N ILE A 239 -2.25 -23.33 -0.84
CA ILE A 239 -2.17 -24.71 -1.32
C ILE A 239 -3.19 -24.89 -2.45
N SER A 240 -3.00 -24.18 -3.56
CA SER A 240 -3.55 -24.54 -4.87
C SER A 240 -2.67 -24.01 -5.99
#